data_AF-A0A6A7XZ62-F1
#
_entry.id   AF-A0A6A7XZ62-F1
#
_cell.length_a   1.000
_cell.length_b   1.000
_cell.length_c   1.000
_cell.angle_alpha   90.00
_cell.angle_beta   90.00
_cell.angle_gamma   90.00
#
_symmetry.space_group_name_H-M   'P 1'
#
loop_
_entity.id
_entity.type
_entity.pdbx_description
1 polymer ?
#
loop_
_entity_poly.entity_id
_entity_poly.type
_entity_poly.pdbx_seq_one_letter_code
_entity_poly.pdbx_strand_id
1 'polypeptide(L)'
;MRPACRCWCRSRHAERTGGLERGAANAGGTRYGDKFHNPDYAISIDGRAEGRNGLRAANDADMFRRSERQPMTHGLPPDPPFTGADAERIVDTLTLAERLKTEMRHSWLSNGRHESVAEHTWLMSVAAVLMAPHLEHPVDLGHTLALIALHDIAEAITGDIPSFEESPRKATKLADETAAVARIRAMLPAASGDLMVRLWREYEDGETAEAKFARALDKLEVQHQHNLAALETWTEQEFGLVYTKMDRECAHDGALRTLLAIIRSRAERKLRDGGFDPAEIRARASG
;
A
#
# COMPACT_ATOMS: atom_id res chain seq x y z
N MET A 1 20.97 -32.66 -2.78
CA MET A 1 19.91 -33.38 -2.04
C MET A 1 19.20 -32.39 -1.14
N ARG A 2 17.94 -32.05 -1.44
CA ARG A 2 17.08 -31.16 -0.62
C ARG A 2 16.21 -32.03 0.30
N PRO A 3 15.99 -31.69 1.58
CA PRO A 3 14.93 -32.33 2.36
C PRO A 3 13.60 -31.61 2.09
N ALA A 4 12.57 -32.40 1.86
CA ALA A 4 11.21 -31.98 1.58
C ALA A 4 10.47 -31.47 2.83
N CYS A 5 9.71 -30.39 2.66
CA CYS A 5 8.66 -29.96 3.57
C CYS A 5 7.63 -31.07 3.75
N ARG A 6 7.32 -31.44 5.00
CA ARG A 6 6.16 -32.27 5.34
C ARG A 6 5.09 -31.39 5.97
N CYS A 7 3.99 -31.21 5.24
CA CYS A 7 2.71 -30.76 5.78
C CYS A 7 2.27 -31.66 6.93
N TRP A 8 1.87 -31.06 8.05
CA TRP A 8 1.31 -31.75 9.20
C TRP A 8 -0.21 -31.55 9.20
N CYS A 9 -0.94 -32.56 8.74
CA CYS A 9 -2.37 -32.72 9.06
C CYS A 9 -2.65 -34.21 9.20
N ARG A 10 -2.60 -34.73 10.44
CA ARG A 10 -3.26 -35.99 10.79
C ARG A 10 -3.84 -35.89 12.20
N SER A 11 -5.16 -35.98 12.20
CA SER A 11 -6.06 -36.30 13.30
C SER A 11 -5.61 -37.53 14.11
N ARG A 12 -5.88 -37.51 15.42
CA ARG A 12 -6.10 -38.72 16.21
C ARG A 12 -7.15 -38.45 17.28
N HIS A 13 -8.25 -39.20 17.18
CA HIS A 13 -9.22 -39.45 18.23
C HIS A 13 -8.55 -40.08 19.45
N ALA A 14 -9.00 -39.69 20.65
CA ALA A 14 -8.96 -40.53 21.84
C ALA A 14 -10.20 -40.23 22.68
N GLU A 15 -11.06 -41.23 22.79
CA GLU A 15 -12.21 -41.30 23.68
C GLU A 15 -11.76 -41.29 25.14
N ARG A 16 -12.50 -40.60 26.00
CA ARG A 16 -12.67 -41.00 27.41
C ARG A 16 -14.00 -40.50 27.95
N THR A 17 -14.73 -41.46 28.49
CA THR A 17 -16.06 -41.40 29.09
C THR A 17 -16.03 -40.74 30.47
N GLY A 18 -17.14 -40.11 30.86
CA GLY A 18 -17.38 -39.62 32.22
C GLY A 18 -18.54 -38.63 32.26
N GLY A 19 -19.76 -39.15 32.44
CA GLY A 19 -20.98 -38.34 32.51
C GLY A 19 -21.18 -37.62 33.84
N LEU A 20 -21.92 -36.52 33.79
CA LEU A 20 -22.77 -35.99 34.87
C LEU A 20 -23.78 -35.00 34.28
N GLU A 21 -24.86 -34.79 35.01
CA GLU A 21 -26.22 -34.65 34.50
C GLU A 21 -26.66 -33.24 34.09
N ARG A 22 -27.66 -33.25 33.20
CA ARG A 22 -28.74 -32.28 32.94
C ARG A 22 -28.76 -30.97 33.74
N GLY A 23 -28.67 -29.86 33.00
CA GLY A 23 -29.25 -28.57 33.35
C GLY A 23 -29.72 -27.86 32.09
N ALA A 24 -31.04 -27.77 31.89
CA ALA A 24 -31.64 -26.98 30.83
C ALA A 24 -31.64 -25.49 31.23
N ALA A 25 -31.10 -24.62 30.38
CA ALA A 25 -31.36 -23.19 30.45
C ALA A 25 -31.26 -22.52 29.06
N ASN A 26 -32.31 -21.74 28.79
CA ASN A 26 -32.65 -20.92 27.64
C ASN A 26 -31.54 -20.28 26.79
N ALA A 27 -31.75 -20.42 25.47
CA ALA A 27 -31.85 -19.37 24.44
C ALA A 27 -31.15 -18.02 24.65
N GLY A 28 -30.27 -17.67 23.70
CA GLY A 28 -29.81 -16.30 23.46
C GLY A 28 -28.31 -16.21 23.12
N GLY A 29 -27.91 -16.63 21.92
CA GLY A 29 -26.52 -16.53 21.48
C GLY A 29 -26.43 -16.41 19.98
N THR A 30 -26.50 -15.17 19.50
CA THR A 30 -26.28 -14.77 18.09
C THR A 30 -25.00 -15.40 17.53
N ARG A 31 -25.14 -16.15 16.42
CA ARG A 31 -24.02 -16.70 15.64
C ARG A 31 -23.15 -15.56 15.11
N TYR A 32 -21.87 -15.64 15.43
CA TYR A 32 -20.78 -14.78 14.93
C TYR A 32 -20.39 -15.15 13.48
N GLY A 33 -21.38 -15.31 12.58
CA GLY A 33 -21.19 -15.86 11.23
C GLY A 33 -21.82 -15.06 10.09
N ASP A 34 -22.73 -14.12 10.36
CA ASP A 34 -23.56 -13.49 9.33
C ASP A 34 -23.17 -12.03 8.99
N LYS A 35 -21.93 -11.61 9.28
CA LYS A 35 -21.48 -10.22 9.02
C LYS A 35 -20.45 -10.03 7.89
N PHE A 36 -20.13 -11.07 7.12
CA PHE A 36 -19.15 -10.99 6.02
C PHE A 36 -19.74 -11.20 4.62
N HIS A 37 -21.04 -11.01 4.45
CA HIS A 37 -21.64 -10.82 3.13
C HIS A 37 -22.10 -9.37 2.99
N ASN A 38 -21.14 -8.46 2.81
CA ASN A 38 -21.45 -7.15 2.26
C ASN A 38 -21.11 -7.17 0.75
N PRO A 39 -22.11 -7.19 -0.15
CA PRO A 39 -21.89 -7.17 -1.59
C PRO A 39 -21.24 -5.87 -2.10
N ASP A 40 -21.07 -4.85 -1.24
CA ASP A 40 -20.45 -3.57 -1.60
C ASP A 40 -18.91 -3.62 -1.63
N TYR A 41 -18.28 -4.76 -1.28
CA TYR A 41 -16.83 -4.99 -1.45
C TYR A 41 -16.46 -5.67 -2.78
N ALA A 42 -17.26 -5.46 -3.83
CA ALA A 42 -16.77 -5.69 -5.18
C ALA A 42 -15.76 -4.59 -5.50
N ILE A 43 -14.50 -4.97 -5.77
CA ILE A 43 -13.49 -4.06 -6.32
C ILE A 43 -14.04 -3.54 -7.66
N SER A 44 -14.59 -2.33 -7.65
CA SER A 44 -15.10 -1.68 -8.86
C SER A 44 -13.95 -0.95 -9.53
N ILE A 45 -13.22 -1.68 -10.39
CA ILE A 45 -12.09 -1.16 -11.18
C ILE A 45 -12.49 -0.16 -12.29
N ASP A 46 -13.77 0.22 -12.37
CA ASP A 46 -14.26 1.22 -13.31
C ASP A 46 -14.30 2.62 -12.69
N GLY A 47 -13.16 3.30 -12.70
CA GLY A 47 -13.06 4.72 -12.35
C GLY A 47 -13.81 5.60 -13.36
N ARG A 48 -15.06 5.97 -13.06
CA ARG A 48 -15.74 7.13 -13.67
C ARG A 48 -15.74 8.31 -12.72
N ALA A 49 -14.85 9.26 -12.97
CA ALA A 49 -14.94 10.60 -12.39
C ALA A 49 -16.16 11.34 -12.98
N GLU A 50 -17.14 11.66 -12.15
CA GLU A 50 -18.21 12.61 -12.51
C GLU A 50 -17.68 14.04 -12.39
N GLY A 51 -17.47 14.70 -13.53
CA GLY A 51 -16.99 16.07 -13.61
C GLY A 51 -18.03 17.13 -13.22
N ARG A 52 -17.58 18.20 -12.55
CA ARG A 52 -18.28 19.48 -12.47
C ARG A 52 -17.47 20.56 -13.20
N ASN A 53 -18.18 21.35 -14.01
CA ASN A 53 -17.73 22.43 -14.90
C ASN A 53 -16.96 23.56 -14.20
N GLY A 54 -16.00 24.16 -14.93
CA GLY A 54 -15.52 25.51 -14.62
C GLY A 54 -14.27 26.01 -15.36
N LEU A 55 -14.49 26.65 -16.52
CA LEU A 55 -13.67 27.69 -17.18
C LEU A 55 -12.35 27.36 -17.91
N ARG A 56 -12.21 28.07 -19.04
CA ARG A 56 -11.28 27.90 -20.17
C ARG A 56 -9.87 28.45 -19.90
N ALA A 57 -8.87 27.75 -20.43
CA ALA A 57 -7.73 28.35 -21.12
C ALA A 57 -7.34 27.45 -22.31
N ALA A 58 -7.30 28.02 -23.51
CA ALA A 58 -6.76 27.42 -24.73
C ALA A 58 -5.25 27.77 -24.77
N ASN A 59 -4.30 26.98 -25.27
CA ASN A 59 -4.19 26.30 -26.57
C ASN A 59 -3.13 25.18 -26.48
N ASP A 60 -3.01 24.43 -27.59
CA ASP A 60 -2.01 23.40 -27.95
C ASP A 60 -2.37 21.95 -27.64
N ALA A 61 -3.42 21.47 -28.32
CA ALA A 61 -3.61 20.04 -28.59
C ALA A 61 -4.43 19.85 -29.89
N ASP A 62 -3.84 20.13 -31.05
CA ASP A 62 -4.45 19.82 -32.36
C ASP A 62 -3.68 18.66 -33.01
N MET A 63 -3.98 17.42 -32.60
CA MET A 63 -3.68 16.25 -33.43
C MET A 63 -4.67 15.08 -33.31
N PHE A 64 -5.74 15.20 -32.51
CA PHE A 64 -6.80 14.17 -32.44
C PHE A 64 -8.19 14.81 -32.36
N ARG A 65 -8.59 15.48 -33.44
CA ARG A 65 -9.97 15.91 -33.62
C ARG A 65 -10.84 14.68 -33.92
N ARG A 66 -11.58 14.24 -32.91
CA ARG A 66 -12.53 13.12 -32.95
C ARG A 66 -13.50 13.26 -34.12
N SER A 67 -13.58 12.22 -34.95
CA SER A 67 -14.72 12.01 -35.84
C SER A 67 -15.99 11.83 -35.02
N GLU A 68 -17.09 12.35 -35.54
CA GLU A 68 -18.42 12.30 -34.95
C GLU A 68 -18.85 10.85 -34.68
N ARG A 69 -19.41 10.60 -33.49
CA ARG A 69 -19.82 9.28 -33.02
C ARG A 69 -21.04 8.78 -33.81
N GLN A 70 -20.90 7.63 -34.46
CA GLN A 70 -22.04 6.76 -34.74
C GLN A 70 -22.28 5.81 -33.56
N PRO A 71 -23.55 5.48 -33.22
CA PRO A 71 -23.84 4.51 -32.18
C PRO A 71 -23.61 3.10 -32.72
N MET A 72 -22.49 2.48 -32.36
CA MET A 72 -22.22 1.07 -32.66
C MET A 72 -22.72 0.21 -31.51
N THR A 73 -23.97 -0.25 -31.60
CA THR A 73 -24.46 -1.40 -30.85
C THR A 73 -24.01 -2.68 -31.57
N HIS A 74 -22.73 -3.03 -31.41
CA HIS A 74 -22.23 -4.37 -31.67
C HIS A 74 -21.27 -4.69 -30.55
N GLY A 75 -21.58 -5.74 -29.78
CA GLY A 75 -20.78 -6.17 -28.64
C GLY A 75 -19.32 -6.30 -29.07
N LEU A 76 -18.42 -5.63 -28.33
CA LEU A 76 -17.00 -5.89 -28.49
C LEU A 76 -16.79 -7.41 -28.43
N PRO A 77 -15.93 -7.98 -29.29
CA PRO A 77 -15.57 -9.38 -29.15
C PRO A 77 -15.11 -9.61 -27.70
N PRO A 78 -15.51 -10.73 -27.08
CA PRO A 78 -15.04 -11.04 -25.73
C PRO A 78 -13.51 -11.04 -25.75
N ASP A 79 -12.92 -10.49 -24.68
CA ASP A 79 -11.47 -10.54 -24.52
C ASP A 79 -10.99 -11.98 -24.74
N PRO A 80 -9.82 -12.17 -25.39
CA PRO A 80 -9.30 -13.50 -25.65
C PRO A 80 -9.22 -14.29 -24.32
N PRO A 81 -9.55 -15.58 -24.34
CA PRO A 81 -9.58 -16.38 -23.12
C PRO A 81 -8.19 -16.41 -22.48
N PHE A 82 -8.14 -16.42 -21.16
CA PHE A 82 -6.89 -16.57 -20.40
C PHE A 82 -6.20 -17.89 -20.77
N THR A 83 -4.99 -17.80 -21.30
CA THR A 83 -4.24 -18.95 -21.85
C THR A 83 -3.20 -19.49 -20.87
N GLY A 84 -2.63 -20.66 -21.17
CA GLY A 84 -1.47 -21.18 -20.45
C GLY A 84 -0.25 -20.26 -20.52
N ALA A 85 -0.04 -19.59 -21.66
CA ALA A 85 1.04 -18.61 -21.82
C ALA A 85 0.82 -17.36 -20.95
N ASP A 86 -0.44 -16.93 -20.79
CA ASP A 86 -0.77 -15.84 -19.86
C ASP A 86 -0.50 -16.24 -18.41
N ALA A 87 -0.82 -17.48 -18.04
CA ALA A 87 -0.53 -18.00 -16.71
C ALA A 87 0.97 -18.07 -16.41
N GLU A 88 1.79 -18.55 -17.35
CA GLU A 88 3.25 -18.56 -17.22
C GLU A 88 3.80 -17.15 -16.99
N ARG A 89 3.34 -16.19 -17.80
CA ARG A 89 3.72 -14.78 -17.67
C ARG A 89 3.36 -14.18 -16.31
N ILE A 90 2.19 -14.50 -15.78
CA ILE A 90 1.79 -14.10 -14.42
C ILE A 90 2.70 -14.74 -13.38
N VAL A 91 3.00 -16.03 -13.48
CA VAL A 91 3.90 -16.75 -12.55
C VAL A 91 5.32 -16.16 -12.58
N ASP A 92 5.83 -15.79 -13.76
CA ASP A 92 7.14 -15.14 -13.90
C ASP A 92 7.15 -13.76 -13.23
N THR A 93 6.08 -12.97 -13.38
CA THR A 93 5.96 -11.69 -12.68
C THR A 93 5.85 -11.88 -11.16
N LEU A 94 5.12 -12.88 -10.68
CA LEU A 94 5.06 -13.21 -9.24
C LEU A 94 6.44 -13.63 -8.70
N THR A 95 7.21 -14.35 -9.50
CA THR A 95 8.60 -14.73 -9.17
C THR A 95 9.49 -13.50 -9.08
N LEU A 96 9.31 -12.51 -9.96
CA LEU A 96 10.02 -11.23 -9.88
C LEU A 96 9.61 -10.44 -8.63
N ALA A 97 8.31 -10.33 -8.35
CA ALA A 97 7.76 -9.58 -7.22
C ALA A 97 8.21 -10.14 -5.85
N GLU A 98 8.57 -11.43 -5.78
CA GLU A 98 9.14 -12.04 -4.58
C GLU A 98 10.40 -11.32 -4.07
N ARG A 99 11.15 -10.66 -4.96
CA ARG A 99 12.32 -9.86 -4.59
C ARG A 99 12.02 -8.77 -3.58
N LEU A 100 10.81 -8.20 -3.58
CA LEU A 100 10.39 -7.21 -2.59
C LEU A 100 10.37 -7.76 -1.15
N LYS A 101 10.29 -9.08 -0.97
CA LYS A 101 10.39 -9.72 0.35
C LYS A 101 11.81 -9.71 0.89
N THR A 102 12.80 -9.63 0.00
CA THR A 102 14.23 -9.66 0.31
C THR A 102 14.92 -8.31 0.10
N GLU A 103 14.29 -7.38 -0.60
CA GLU A 103 14.74 -6.00 -0.72
C GLU A 103 14.51 -5.30 0.62
N MET A 104 15.62 -4.94 1.29
CA MET A 104 15.59 -4.38 2.63
C MET A 104 15.57 -2.85 2.54
N ARG A 105 14.63 -2.24 3.27
CA ARG A 105 14.52 -0.80 3.46
C ARG A 105 15.48 -0.34 4.55
N HIS A 106 15.72 0.97 4.59
CA HIS A 106 16.50 1.57 5.66
C HIS A 106 15.89 1.38 7.05
N SER A 107 14.55 1.37 7.15
CA SER A 107 13.83 1.26 8.41
C SER A 107 14.12 -0.07 9.13
N TRP A 108 14.19 0.00 10.46
CA TRP A 108 14.46 -1.15 11.32
C TRP A 108 13.17 -1.68 11.96
N LEU A 109 13.10 -2.99 12.13
CA LEU A 109 12.09 -3.68 12.91
C LEU A 109 12.43 -3.66 14.40
N SER A 110 11.42 -3.85 15.24
CA SER A 110 11.57 -3.92 16.70
C SER A 110 12.43 -5.09 17.20
N ASN A 111 12.69 -6.08 16.33
CA ASN A 111 13.58 -7.21 16.60
C ASN A 111 15.02 -7.01 16.11
N GLY A 112 15.36 -5.83 15.56
CA GLY A 112 16.70 -5.48 15.12
C GLY A 112 17.08 -5.97 13.72
N ARG A 113 16.14 -6.43 12.89
CA ARG A 113 16.35 -6.65 11.45
C ARG A 113 15.91 -5.40 10.68
N HIS A 114 16.44 -5.16 9.48
CA HIS A 114 15.82 -4.25 8.53
C HIS A 114 14.46 -4.75 8.05
N GLU A 115 13.52 -3.83 7.90
CA GLU A 115 12.24 -4.04 7.25
C GLU A 115 12.44 -4.34 5.76
N SER A 116 11.61 -5.18 5.14
CA SER A 116 11.56 -5.32 3.68
C SER A 116 10.47 -4.48 3.04
N VAL A 117 10.59 -4.21 1.73
CA VAL A 117 9.56 -3.49 0.95
C VAL A 117 8.19 -4.17 1.04
N ALA A 118 8.16 -5.50 1.04
CA ALA A 118 6.92 -6.25 1.22
C ALA A 118 6.32 -6.10 2.63
N GLU A 119 7.15 -5.98 3.68
CA GLU A 119 6.69 -5.78 5.06
C GLU A 119 6.08 -4.39 5.26
N HIS A 120 6.73 -3.37 4.71
CA HIS A 120 6.21 -2.00 4.63
C HIS A 120 4.83 -1.96 3.95
N THR A 121 4.75 -2.55 2.75
CA THR A 121 3.51 -2.63 1.96
C THR A 121 2.39 -3.34 2.72
N TRP A 122 2.72 -4.40 3.46
CA TRP A 122 1.78 -5.11 4.31
C TRP A 122 1.25 -4.22 5.44
N LEU A 123 2.12 -3.50 6.16
CA LEU A 123 1.68 -2.67 7.29
C LEU A 123 0.87 -1.45 6.82
N MET A 124 1.21 -0.86 5.66
CA MET A 124 0.37 0.14 4.99
C MET A 124 -1.04 -0.39 4.70
N SER A 125 -1.14 -1.63 4.19
CA SER A 125 -2.43 -2.26 3.88
C SER A 125 -3.29 -2.43 5.14
N VAL A 126 -2.68 -2.84 6.25
CA VAL A 126 -3.36 -2.92 7.55
C VAL A 126 -3.83 -1.54 7.98
N ALA A 127 -3.00 -0.50 7.85
CA ALA A 127 -3.36 0.86 8.19
C ALA A 127 -4.53 1.37 7.32
N ALA A 128 -4.54 1.07 6.03
CA ALA A 128 -5.63 1.46 5.12
C ALA A 128 -6.97 0.87 5.54
N VAL A 129 -7.01 -0.44 5.84
CA VAL A 129 -8.23 -1.13 6.31
C VAL A 129 -8.75 -0.51 7.61
N LEU A 130 -7.86 -0.14 8.53
CA LEU A 130 -8.25 0.42 9.83
C LEU A 130 -8.66 1.89 9.73
N MET A 131 -8.09 2.66 8.81
CA MET A 131 -8.32 4.11 8.70
C MET A 131 -9.46 4.47 7.75
N ALA A 132 -9.73 3.67 6.71
CA ALA A 132 -10.75 3.98 5.71
C ALA A 132 -12.15 4.33 6.29
N PRO A 133 -12.66 3.65 7.34
CA PRO A 133 -13.95 4.00 7.95
C PRO A 133 -13.99 5.35 8.68
N HIS A 134 -12.83 5.96 8.92
CA HIS A 134 -12.69 7.18 9.72
C HIS A 134 -12.37 8.43 8.89
N LEU A 135 -12.11 8.27 7.59
CA LEU A 135 -11.81 9.40 6.71
C LEU A 135 -13.01 10.36 6.59
N GLU A 136 -12.72 11.64 6.46
CA GLU A 136 -13.72 12.69 6.22
C GLU A 136 -14.44 12.48 4.89
N HIS A 137 -13.72 11.91 3.91
CA HIS A 137 -14.24 11.57 2.60
C HIS A 137 -13.99 10.09 2.31
N PRO A 138 -15.02 9.34 1.91
CA PRO A 138 -14.86 7.92 1.62
C PRO A 138 -13.94 7.73 0.42
N VAL A 139 -13.16 6.64 0.48
CA VAL A 139 -12.29 6.15 -0.58
C VAL A 139 -12.76 4.75 -0.98
N ASP A 140 -12.51 4.34 -2.22
CA ASP A 140 -12.61 2.93 -2.58
C ASP A 140 -11.45 2.17 -1.91
N LEU A 141 -11.73 1.40 -0.86
CA LEU A 141 -10.73 0.63 -0.14
C LEU A 141 -10.11 -0.47 -1.03
N GLY A 142 -10.88 -1.08 -1.92
CA GLY A 142 -10.37 -2.10 -2.84
C GLY A 142 -9.36 -1.51 -3.81
N HIS A 143 -9.66 -0.34 -4.36
CA HIS A 143 -8.74 0.41 -5.22
C HIS A 143 -7.52 0.93 -4.45
N THR A 144 -7.70 1.47 -3.24
CA THR A 144 -6.61 1.91 -2.36
C THR A 144 -5.64 0.77 -2.07
N LEU A 145 -6.15 -0.42 -1.73
CA LEU A 145 -5.31 -1.60 -1.48
C LEU A 145 -4.58 -2.07 -2.75
N ALA A 146 -5.18 -1.91 -3.93
CA ALA A 146 -4.52 -2.20 -5.21
C ALA A 146 -3.38 -1.22 -5.51
N LEU A 147 -3.55 0.07 -5.20
CA LEU A 147 -2.48 1.07 -5.27
C LEU A 147 -1.34 0.69 -4.34
N ILE A 148 -1.64 0.46 -3.06
CA ILE A 148 -0.64 0.09 -2.04
C ILE A 148 0.12 -1.18 -2.45
N ALA A 149 -0.57 -2.22 -2.91
CA ALA A 149 0.06 -3.48 -3.28
C ALA A 149 1.10 -3.36 -4.42
N LEU A 150 1.01 -2.31 -5.25
CA LEU A 150 1.82 -2.14 -6.46
C LEU A 150 2.67 -0.86 -6.48
N HIS A 151 2.58 0.00 -5.46
CA HIS A 151 3.28 1.30 -5.49
C HIS A 151 4.80 1.14 -5.63
N ASP A 152 5.42 0.26 -4.85
CA ASP A 152 6.86 -0.02 -4.89
C ASP A 152 7.24 -1.20 -5.81
N ILE A 153 6.37 -1.61 -6.75
CA ILE A 153 6.65 -2.79 -7.61
C ILE A 153 7.91 -2.63 -8.47
N ALA A 154 8.29 -1.38 -8.79
CA ALA A 154 9.50 -1.04 -9.53
C ALA A 154 10.78 -1.46 -8.77
N GLU A 155 10.73 -1.45 -7.44
CA GLU A 155 11.88 -1.76 -6.57
C GLU A 155 12.35 -3.21 -6.69
N ALA A 156 11.51 -4.10 -7.21
CA ALA A 156 11.91 -5.47 -7.56
C ALA A 156 13.03 -5.52 -8.63
N ILE A 157 13.22 -4.41 -9.35
CA ILE A 157 14.27 -4.22 -10.36
C ILE A 157 15.27 -3.15 -9.92
N THR A 158 14.81 -2.00 -9.41
CA THR A 158 15.67 -0.85 -9.10
C THR A 158 16.35 -0.94 -7.73
N GLY A 159 15.83 -1.76 -6.82
CA GLY A 159 16.12 -1.73 -5.38
C GLY A 159 15.45 -0.53 -4.68
N ASP A 160 15.44 -0.55 -3.34
CA ASP A 160 14.97 0.56 -2.52
C ASP A 160 15.99 1.71 -2.54
N ILE A 161 15.50 2.95 -2.62
CA ILE A 161 16.31 4.17 -2.50
C ILE A 161 15.69 5.05 -1.41
N PRO A 162 16.30 5.11 -0.21
CA PRO A 162 15.75 5.85 0.93
C PRO A 162 15.38 7.30 0.60
N SER A 163 14.30 7.78 1.22
CA SER A 163 13.73 9.10 0.90
C SER A 163 14.69 10.27 1.11
N PHE A 164 15.64 10.13 2.04
CA PHE A 164 16.64 11.12 2.43
C PHE A 164 18.03 10.89 1.80
N GLU A 165 18.20 9.87 0.97
CA GLU A 165 19.45 9.64 0.26
C GLU A 165 19.68 10.71 -0.82
N GLU A 166 20.84 11.37 -0.76
CA GLU A 166 21.32 12.30 -1.80
C GLU A 166 22.42 11.61 -2.62
N SER A 167 22.03 10.96 -3.72
CA SER A 167 22.95 10.21 -4.60
C SER A 167 22.62 10.38 -6.08
N PRO A 168 23.54 10.06 -7.01
CA PRO A 168 23.24 10.08 -8.44
C PRO A 168 22.06 9.18 -8.84
N ARG A 169 21.81 8.09 -8.11
CA ARG A 169 20.67 7.19 -8.33
C ARG A 169 19.35 7.84 -7.92
N LYS A 170 19.36 8.73 -6.92
CA LYS A 170 18.19 9.52 -6.55
C LYS A 170 17.72 10.43 -7.68
N ALA A 171 18.68 11.04 -8.39
CA ALA A 171 18.39 11.96 -9.50
C ALA A 171 17.70 11.27 -10.70
N THR A 172 17.95 9.97 -10.89
CA THR A 172 17.35 9.18 -11.96
C THR A 172 16.19 8.28 -11.50
N LYS A 173 15.85 8.28 -10.20
CA LYS A 173 14.88 7.36 -9.57
C LYS A 173 13.60 7.19 -10.39
N LEU A 174 12.89 8.29 -10.68
CA LEU A 174 11.63 8.23 -11.41
C LEU A 174 11.80 7.65 -12.84
N ALA A 175 12.89 7.98 -13.52
CA ALA A 175 13.17 7.45 -14.85
C ALA A 175 13.50 5.94 -14.81
N ASP A 176 14.28 5.52 -13.82
CA ASP A 176 14.65 4.12 -13.60
C ASP A 176 13.43 3.28 -13.20
N GLU A 177 12.56 3.81 -12.33
CA GLU A 177 11.30 3.18 -11.94
C GLU A 177 10.32 3.10 -13.11
N THR A 178 10.21 4.17 -13.91
CA THR A 178 9.41 4.16 -15.13
C THR A 178 9.88 3.07 -16.09
N ALA A 179 11.21 2.91 -16.26
CA ALA A 179 11.78 1.87 -17.10
C ALA A 179 11.54 0.46 -16.52
N ALA A 180 11.65 0.30 -15.20
CA ALA A 180 11.33 -0.94 -14.51
C ALA A 180 9.86 -1.34 -14.69
N VAL A 181 8.93 -0.42 -14.47
CA VAL A 181 7.49 -0.66 -14.66
C VAL A 181 7.18 -1.00 -16.12
N ALA A 182 7.81 -0.33 -17.09
CA ALA A 182 7.66 -0.67 -18.50
C ALA A 182 8.14 -2.11 -18.81
N ARG A 183 9.24 -2.55 -18.18
CA ARG A 183 9.74 -3.93 -18.30
C ARG A 183 8.78 -4.94 -17.66
N ILE A 184 8.25 -4.66 -16.47
CA ILE A 184 7.28 -5.54 -15.80
C ILE A 184 5.97 -5.62 -16.61
N ARG A 185 5.50 -4.50 -17.16
CA ARG A 185 4.33 -4.47 -18.07
C ARG A 185 4.54 -5.41 -19.26
N ALA A 186 5.72 -5.40 -19.86
CA ALA A 186 6.04 -6.27 -20.99
C ALA A 186 6.07 -7.76 -20.62
N MET A 187 6.22 -8.11 -19.34
CA MET A 187 6.11 -9.49 -18.85
C MET A 187 4.66 -9.95 -18.71
N LEU A 188 3.68 -9.05 -18.58
CA LEU A 188 2.28 -9.36 -18.24
C LEU A 188 1.32 -9.41 -19.44
N PRO A 189 0.26 -10.25 -19.40
CA PRO A 189 -0.88 -10.13 -20.32
C PRO A 189 -1.39 -8.68 -20.38
N ALA A 190 -1.87 -8.24 -21.55
CA ALA A 190 -2.16 -6.82 -21.80
C ALA A 190 -3.06 -6.19 -20.73
N ALA A 191 -4.15 -6.87 -20.35
CA ALA A 191 -5.06 -6.40 -19.31
C ALA A 191 -4.37 -6.19 -17.95
N SER A 192 -3.56 -7.16 -17.50
CA SER A 192 -2.83 -7.08 -16.24
C SER A 192 -1.71 -6.04 -16.27
N GLY A 193 -0.95 -5.98 -17.36
CA GLY A 193 0.11 -5.01 -17.55
C GLY A 193 -0.42 -3.58 -17.57
N ASP A 194 -1.51 -3.34 -18.28
CA ASP A 194 -2.12 -2.02 -18.37
C ASP A 194 -2.77 -1.60 -17.04
N LEU A 195 -3.38 -2.53 -16.30
CA LEU A 195 -3.88 -2.26 -14.94
C LEU A 195 -2.74 -1.83 -14.00
N MET A 196 -1.65 -2.60 -13.97
CA MET A 196 -0.50 -2.29 -13.13
C MET A 196 0.10 -0.91 -13.44
N VAL A 197 0.28 -0.57 -14.73
CA VAL A 197 0.80 0.74 -15.14
C VAL A 197 -0.14 1.87 -14.73
N ARG A 198 -1.47 1.67 -14.86
CA ARG A 198 -2.45 2.67 -14.42
C ARG A 198 -2.36 2.92 -12.92
N LEU A 199 -2.35 1.87 -12.12
CA LEU A 199 -2.27 1.96 -10.66
C LEU A 199 -0.96 2.62 -10.21
N TRP A 200 0.18 2.20 -10.77
CA TRP A 200 1.47 2.80 -10.44
C TRP A 200 1.50 4.30 -10.76
N ARG A 201 1.04 4.69 -11.96
CA ARG A 201 0.98 6.12 -12.35
C ARG A 201 0.05 6.92 -11.45
N GLU A 202 -1.12 6.38 -11.12
CA GLU A 202 -2.07 7.06 -10.24
C GLU A 202 -1.47 7.35 -8.85
N TYR A 203 -0.72 6.38 -8.30
CA TYR A 203 0.01 6.58 -7.05
C TYR A 203 1.07 7.70 -7.17
N GLU A 204 1.90 7.65 -8.22
CA GLU A 204 2.96 8.65 -8.46
C GLU A 204 2.38 10.06 -8.64
N ASP A 205 1.32 10.19 -9.44
CA ASP A 205 0.64 11.46 -9.69
C ASP A 205 0.04 12.04 -8.38
N GLY A 206 -0.49 11.18 -7.50
CA GLY A 206 -0.95 11.58 -6.17
C GLY A 206 -2.16 12.51 -6.17
N GLU A 207 -2.99 12.44 -7.21
CA GLU A 207 -4.11 13.37 -7.43
C GLU A 207 -5.44 12.84 -6.91
N THR A 208 -5.69 11.53 -7.01
CA THR A 208 -6.94 10.88 -6.57
C THR A 208 -7.02 10.81 -5.04
N ALA A 209 -8.24 10.61 -4.51
CA ALA A 209 -8.43 10.50 -3.06
C ALA A 209 -7.71 9.26 -2.50
N GLU A 210 -7.78 8.15 -3.24
CA GLU A 210 -7.13 6.89 -2.95
C GLU A 210 -5.61 7.01 -2.98
N ALA A 211 -5.04 7.68 -4.00
CA ALA A 211 -3.59 7.90 -4.08
C ALA A 211 -3.07 8.83 -2.97
N LYS A 212 -3.80 9.92 -2.67
CA LYS A 212 -3.46 10.82 -1.54
C LYS A 212 -3.50 10.08 -0.21
N PHE A 213 -4.50 9.24 0.00
CA PHE A 213 -4.62 8.43 1.19
C PHE A 213 -3.46 7.41 1.28
N ALA A 214 -3.18 6.67 0.21
CA ALA A 214 -2.07 5.72 0.16
C ALA A 214 -0.72 6.38 0.44
N ARG A 215 -0.44 7.56 -0.15
CA ARG A 215 0.80 8.32 0.10
C ARG A 215 0.91 8.85 1.53
N ALA A 216 -0.20 9.24 2.14
CA ALA A 216 -0.20 9.60 3.55
C ALA A 216 0.16 8.40 4.43
N LEU A 217 -0.40 7.23 4.12
CA LEU A 217 -0.08 5.98 4.82
C LEU A 217 1.39 5.58 4.66
N ASP A 218 1.97 5.72 3.46
CA ASP A 218 3.40 5.47 3.20
C ASP A 218 4.29 6.27 4.18
N LYS A 219 4.03 7.58 4.34
CA LYS A 219 4.82 8.41 5.27
C LYS A 219 4.54 8.12 6.74
N LEU A 220 3.28 7.86 7.09
CA LEU A 220 2.89 7.57 8.48
C LEU A 220 3.46 6.23 8.94
N GLU A 221 3.44 5.23 8.07
CA GLU A 221 3.98 3.89 8.33
C GLU A 221 5.48 3.99 8.62
N VAL A 222 6.27 4.67 7.78
CA VAL A 222 7.72 4.81 7.99
C VAL A 222 8.04 5.41 9.36
N GLN A 223 7.35 6.49 9.76
CA GLN A 223 7.57 7.08 11.07
C GLN A 223 7.08 6.18 12.21
N HIS A 224 5.97 5.46 12.00
CA HIS A 224 5.49 4.47 12.96
C HIS A 224 6.53 3.37 13.17
N GLN A 225 7.13 2.85 12.10
CA GLN A 225 8.13 1.82 12.12
C GLN A 225 9.40 2.28 12.84
N HIS A 226 9.87 3.50 12.61
CA HIS A 226 10.96 4.10 13.39
C HIS A 226 10.64 4.18 14.89
N ASN A 227 9.39 4.50 15.25
CA ASN A 227 8.99 4.52 16.66
C ASN A 227 9.06 3.14 17.32
N LEU A 228 8.82 2.07 16.56
CA LEU A 228 8.92 0.68 17.02
C LEU A 228 10.37 0.19 17.12
N ALA A 229 11.24 0.64 16.20
CA ALA A 229 12.67 0.35 16.21
C ALA A 229 13.37 0.85 17.47
N ALA A 230 14.56 0.34 17.78
CA ALA A 230 15.37 0.87 18.87
C ALA A 230 15.84 2.30 18.54
N LEU A 231 16.00 3.18 19.53
CA LEU A 231 16.37 4.57 19.25
C LEU A 231 17.79 4.68 18.67
N GLU A 232 18.65 3.73 19.03
CA GLU A 232 20.04 3.61 18.59
C GLU A 232 20.16 3.36 17.08
N THR A 233 19.08 2.94 16.41
CA THR A 233 19.07 2.77 14.96
C THR A 233 18.76 4.06 14.20
N TRP A 234 18.33 5.13 14.90
CA TRP A 234 17.97 6.40 14.27
C TRP A 234 19.24 7.16 13.88
N THR A 235 19.37 7.45 12.59
CA THR A 235 20.38 8.34 12.03
C THR A 235 20.05 9.79 12.34
N GLU A 236 21.05 10.68 12.26
CA GLU A 236 20.88 12.12 12.53
C GLU A 236 19.77 12.75 11.66
N GLN A 237 19.62 12.30 10.42
CA GLN A 237 18.57 12.79 9.52
C GLN A 237 17.17 12.35 9.98
N GLU A 238 17.04 11.12 10.50
CA GLU A 238 15.76 10.54 10.91
C GLU A 238 15.12 11.25 12.10
N PHE A 239 15.93 11.84 12.98
CA PHE A 239 15.42 12.68 14.09
C PHE A 239 14.49 13.79 13.59
N GLY A 240 14.79 14.39 12.43
CA GLY A 240 14.00 15.47 11.85
C GLY A 240 12.82 15.04 10.98
N LEU A 241 12.79 13.78 10.50
CA LEU A 241 11.78 13.33 9.54
C LEU A 241 10.35 13.38 10.11
N VAL A 242 10.22 13.23 11.43
CA VAL A 242 8.93 13.32 12.14
C VAL A 242 8.22 14.66 11.94
N TYR A 243 8.97 15.71 11.59
CA TYR A 243 8.46 17.08 11.39
C TYR A 243 8.40 17.52 9.93
N THR A 244 9.01 16.79 8.99
CA THR A 244 9.23 17.30 7.62
C THR A 244 8.53 16.50 6.53
N LYS A 245 8.18 15.22 6.77
CA LYS A 245 7.73 14.33 5.70
C LYS A 245 6.23 14.04 5.66
N MET A 246 5.50 14.15 6.77
CA MET A 246 4.10 13.70 6.85
C MET A 246 3.07 14.83 6.73
N ASP A 247 3.39 16.06 7.15
CA ASP A 247 2.39 17.13 7.31
C ASP A 247 1.65 17.43 6.01
N ARG A 248 2.37 17.54 4.88
CA ARG A 248 1.78 17.78 3.55
C ARG A 248 0.83 16.65 3.15
N GLU A 249 1.28 15.41 3.27
CA GLU A 249 0.51 14.24 2.82
C GLU A 249 -0.72 14.03 3.70
N CYS A 250 -0.67 14.35 5.00
CA CYS A 250 -1.83 14.23 5.90
C CYS A 250 -2.74 15.46 5.91
N ALA A 251 -2.37 16.57 5.27
CA ALA A 251 -3.07 17.86 5.41
C ALA A 251 -4.52 17.83 4.93
N HIS A 252 -4.89 16.90 4.06
CA HIS A 252 -6.19 16.87 3.38
C HIS A 252 -7.31 16.20 4.21
N ASP A 253 -7.01 15.52 5.32
CA ASP A 253 -8.01 14.76 6.09
C ASP A 253 -7.76 14.83 7.61
N GLY A 254 -8.79 15.06 8.42
CA GLY A 254 -8.70 15.21 9.87
C GLY A 254 -8.38 13.95 10.65
N ALA A 255 -8.80 12.78 10.18
CA ALA A 255 -8.43 11.52 10.78
C ALA A 255 -6.94 11.23 10.56
N LEU A 256 -6.41 11.52 9.37
CA LEU A 256 -4.98 11.44 9.08
C LEU A 256 -4.17 12.40 9.96
N ARG A 257 -4.59 13.66 10.09
CA ARG A 257 -3.95 14.63 11.00
C ARG A 257 -3.95 14.14 12.46
N THR A 258 -5.03 13.50 12.89
CA THR A 258 -5.15 12.95 14.24
C THR A 258 -4.19 11.77 14.44
N LEU A 259 -4.12 10.84 13.48
CA LEU A 259 -3.19 9.71 13.52
C LEU A 259 -1.73 10.20 13.54
N LEU A 260 -1.39 11.16 12.68
CA LEU A 260 -0.09 11.82 12.65
C LEU A 260 0.28 12.41 14.02
N ALA A 261 -0.64 13.14 14.66
CA ALA A 261 -0.39 13.72 15.97
C ALA A 261 -0.04 12.66 17.03
N ILE A 262 -0.69 11.49 17.01
CA ILE A 262 -0.38 10.38 17.91
C ILE A 262 0.98 9.75 17.60
N ILE A 263 1.29 9.53 16.32
CA ILE A 263 2.58 8.97 15.88
C ILE A 263 3.73 9.92 16.27
N ARG A 264 3.58 11.23 16.00
CA ARG A 264 4.54 12.26 16.39
C ARG A 264 4.71 12.33 17.91
N SER A 265 3.62 12.31 18.67
CA SER A 265 3.68 12.31 20.14
C SER A 265 4.44 11.10 20.70
N ARG A 266 4.33 9.93 20.07
CA ARG A 266 5.10 8.72 20.42
C ARG A 266 6.58 8.88 20.10
N ALA A 267 6.93 9.42 18.93
CA ALA A 267 8.31 9.73 18.56
C ALA A 267 8.95 10.68 19.57
N GLU A 268 8.28 11.78 19.91
CA GLU A 268 8.78 12.77 20.87
C GLU A 268 8.96 12.18 22.28
N ARG A 269 8.10 11.26 22.72
CA ARG A 269 8.30 10.55 24.00
C ARG A 269 9.57 9.70 23.95
N LYS A 270 9.74 8.91 22.88
CA LYS A 270 10.94 8.09 22.69
C LYS A 270 12.22 8.92 22.69
N LEU A 271 12.19 10.07 22.03
CA LEU A 271 13.30 11.04 22.01
C LEU A 271 13.65 11.54 23.43
N ARG A 272 12.64 11.97 24.19
CA ARG A 272 12.83 12.41 25.59
C ARG A 272 13.38 11.31 26.48
N ASP A 273 12.84 10.09 26.35
CA ASP A 273 13.30 8.92 27.11
C ASP A 273 14.76 8.56 26.77
N GLY A 274 15.19 8.85 25.53
CA GLY A 274 16.58 8.73 25.09
C GLY A 274 17.48 9.92 25.41
N GLY A 275 16.99 10.93 26.13
CA GLY A 275 17.78 12.11 26.53
C GLY A 275 17.90 13.21 25.47
N PHE A 276 17.08 13.18 24.40
CA PHE A 276 17.04 14.22 23.37
C PHE A 276 15.91 15.22 23.61
N ASP A 277 16.11 16.49 23.24
CA ASP A 277 15.07 17.52 23.27
C ASP A 277 14.33 17.59 21.90
N PRO A 278 13.05 17.18 21.82
CA PRO A 278 12.29 17.26 20.58
C PRO A 278 12.09 18.69 20.07
N ALA A 279 12.08 19.70 20.95
CA ALA A 279 11.91 21.10 20.55
C ALA A 279 13.15 21.60 19.79
N GLU A 280 14.35 21.24 20.26
CA GLU A 280 15.60 21.56 19.58
C GLU A 280 15.68 20.85 18.23
N ILE A 281 15.37 19.55 18.19
CA ILE A 281 15.35 18.77 16.94
C ILE A 281 14.38 19.39 15.92
N ARG A 282 13.17 19.77 16.36
CA ARG A 282 12.18 20.41 15.50
C ARG A 282 12.68 21.74 14.97
N ALA A 283 13.31 22.56 15.80
CA ALA A 283 13.87 23.85 15.40
C ALA A 283 14.94 23.66 14.32
N ARG A 284 15.84 22.68 14.48
CA ARG A 284 16.86 22.34 13.48
C ARG A 284 16.27 21.81 12.18
N ALA A 285 15.21 21.01 12.24
CA ALA A 285 14.55 20.46 11.06
C ALA A 285 13.72 21.48 10.27
N SER A 286 13.42 22.65 10.87
CA SER A 286 12.60 23.71 10.26
C SER A 286 13.42 24.89 9.74
N GLY A 287 14.74 24.91 9.98
CA GLY A 287 15.69 25.92 9.51
C GLY A 287 16.48 25.43 8.31
#